data_AF-G7UQN2-F1
#
_entry.id   AF-G7UQN2-F1
#
_cell.length_a   1.000
_cell.length_b   1.000
_cell.length_c   1.000
_cell.angle_alpha   90.00
_cell.angle_beta   90.00
_cell.angle_gamma   90.00
#
_symmetry.space_group_name_H-M   'P 1'
#
loop_
_entity.id
_entity.type
_entity.pdbx_description
1 polymer ?
#
loop_
_entity_poly.entity_id
_entity_poly.type
_entity_poly.pdbx_seq_one_letter_code
_entity_poly.pdbx_strand_id
1 'polypeptide(L)'
;MAFEVLTRTPSLPMPGGGSTWARWQALSALGARDLCLVKLLEAHYDAQAILQELGGDPPRPGQLWAVWAAEPPGVTLEFAPQDHLSGHLSGEKAWCSGASLVSHALLTATHDDARLLCRMAMDRTRLDYDDSRWQAVGMARISSGTLRLRRAPAERVGAPGAYLARPGFWHGGAGIAACWHGGAVGVAQRLRRDARIGRNPHAAAHLGAVDVALAAASALLKDTARRIDQRPHDPHREAVTRLRACVAQVATEVVERTGRALGAGPLCTEGDHAQRCADLLTFIRQSHAETDLQWLGEAAAHQEDCPWTL
;
A
#
# COMPACT_ATOMS: atom_id res chain seq x y z
N MET A 1 -6.56 -8.72 16.22
CA MET A 1 -5.79 -9.20 15.05
C MET A 1 -4.57 -8.32 14.75
N ALA A 2 -4.69 -7.02 14.44
CA ALA A 2 -3.54 -6.15 14.15
C ALA A 2 -2.50 -6.11 15.29
N PHE A 3 -2.93 -5.86 16.54
CA PHE A 3 -2.04 -5.87 17.70
C PHE A 3 -1.37 -7.22 17.95
N GLU A 4 -2.03 -8.34 17.67
CA GLU A 4 -1.40 -9.68 17.80
C GLU A 4 -0.22 -9.82 16.83
N VAL A 5 -0.37 -9.31 15.60
CA VAL A 5 0.72 -9.29 14.63
C VAL A 5 1.84 -8.36 15.10
N LEU A 6 1.52 -7.16 15.56
CA LEU A 6 2.51 -6.20 16.06
C LEU A 6 3.26 -6.73 17.28
N THR A 7 2.63 -7.52 18.15
CA THR A 7 3.33 -8.17 19.27
C THR A 7 4.37 -9.18 18.78
N ARG A 8 4.08 -9.92 17.70
CA ARG A 8 5.02 -10.90 17.11
C ARG A 8 6.03 -10.29 16.15
N THR A 9 5.67 -9.19 15.51
CA THR A 9 6.45 -8.49 14.49
C THR A 9 6.28 -6.99 14.71
N PRO A 10 6.95 -6.41 15.71
CA PRO A 10 6.77 -5.00 16.07
C PRO A 10 7.35 -4.04 15.02
N SER A 11 8.29 -4.51 14.22
CA SER A 11 8.94 -3.75 13.16
C SER A 11 9.29 -4.67 11.99
N LEU A 12 9.45 -4.08 10.81
CA LEU A 12 10.08 -4.73 9.65
C LEU A 12 11.43 -4.09 9.36
N PRO A 13 12.32 -4.74 8.60
CA PRO A 13 13.51 -4.10 8.07
C PRO A 13 13.16 -2.79 7.35
N MET A 14 14.06 -1.81 7.45
CA MET A 14 13.91 -0.54 6.78
C MET A 14 14.02 -0.70 5.26
N PRO A 15 13.19 -0.02 4.45
CA PRO A 15 13.41 0.06 3.02
C PRO A 15 14.78 0.69 2.75
N GLY A 16 15.56 0.12 1.83
CA GLY A 16 16.93 0.54 1.56
C GLY A 16 17.94 0.18 2.66
N GLY A 17 17.54 -0.55 3.71
CA GLY A 17 18.40 -0.92 4.83
C GLY A 17 19.25 -2.19 4.60
N GLY A 18 19.34 -2.70 3.37
CA GLY A 18 20.05 -3.94 3.05
C GLY A 18 19.23 -5.22 3.24
N SER A 19 17.93 -5.10 3.53
CA SER A 19 17.01 -6.22 3.74
C SER A 19 15.60 -5.91 3.24
N THR A 20 15.50 -5.12 2.16
CA THR A 20 14.22 -4.74 1.56
C THR A 20 13.42 -5.97 1.09
N TRP A 21 14.10 -7.00 0.57
CA TRP A 21 13.44 -8.24 0.19
C TRP A 21 12.74 -8.93 1.37
N ALA A 22 13.39 -9.01 2.54
CA ALA A 22 12.79 -9.61 3.74
C ALA A 22 11.57 -8.81 4.23
N ARG A 23 11.62 -7.47 4.15
CA ARG A 23 10.44 -6.61 4.39
C ARG A 23 9.28 -7.00 3.46
N TRP A 24 9.55 -7.13 2.17
CA TRP A 24 8.52 -7.46 1.17
C TRP A 24 7.98 -8.88 1.31
N GLN A 25 8.80 -9.85 1.71
CA GLN A 25 8.32 -11.19 2.05
C GLN A 25 7.32 -11.16 3.22
N ALA A 26 7.62 -10.39 4.28
CA ALA A 26 6.71 -10.23 5.40
C ALA A 26 5.39 -9.57 4.98
N LEU A 27 5.44 -8.47 4.24
CA LEU A 27 4.26 -7.79 3.69
C LEU A 27 3.44 -8.70 2.77
N SER A 28 4.10 -9.46 1.89
CA SER A 28 3.43 -10.40 0.99
C SER A 28 2.76 -11.55 1.75
N ALA A 29 3.39 -12.09 2.78
CA ALA A 29 2.78 -13.10 3.65
C ALA A 29 1.55 -12.55 4.38
N LEU A 30 1.59 -11.30 4.85
CA LEU A 30 0.44 -10.63 5.45
C LEU A 30 -0.69 -10.43 4.43
N GLY A 31 -0.39 -9.97 3.21
CA GLY A 31 -1.40 -9.81 2.14
C GLY A 31 -2.01 -11.13 1.69
N ALA A 32 -1.21 -12.20 1.64
CA ALA A 32 -1.71 -13.56 1.36
C ALA A 32 -2.62 -14.09 2.46
N ARG A 33 -2.44 -13.63 3.71
CA ARG A 33 -3.33 -13.96 4.82
C ARG A 33 -4.61 -13.12 4.78
N ASP A 34 -4.49 -11.80 4.77
CA ASP A 34 -5.62 -10.87 4.90
C ASP A 34 -5.24 -9.48 4.33
N LEU A 35 -5.92 -9.06 3.26
CA LEU A 35 -5.64 -7.82 2.54
C LEU A 35 -6.04 -6.56 3.31
N CYS A 36 -7.11 -6.65 4.10
CA CYS A 36 -7.46 -5.57 5.01
C CYS A 36 -6.35 -5.43 6.06
N LEU A 37 -5.98 -6.52 6.72
CA LEU A 37 -4.95 -6.50 7.76
C LEU A 37 -3.63 -5.93 7.26
N VAL A 38 -3.16 -6.33 6.07
CA VAL A 38 -1.91 -5.79 5.53
C VAL A 38 -2.04 -4.31 5.17
N LYS A 39 -3.21 -3.82 4.74
CA LYS A 39 -3.42 -2.39 4.47
C LYS A 39 -3.22 -1.51 5.73
N LEU A 40 -3.58 -2.01 6.92
CA LEU A 40 -3.30 -1.29 8.18
C LEU A 40 -1.83 -1.41 8.58
N LEU A 41 -1.30 -2.63 8.55
CA LEU A 41 0.03 -2.90 9.07
C LEU A 41 1.14 -2.34 8.19
N GLU A 42 0.95 -2.36 6.87
CA GLU A 42 1.87 -1.72 5.93
C GLU A 42 2.00 -0.23 6.23
N ALA A 43 0.87 0.48 6.42
CA ALA A 43 0.89 1.89 6.78
C ALA A 43 1.57 2.14 8.13
N HIS A 44 1.41 1.25 9.10
CA HIS A 44 2.15 1.33 10.37
C HIS A 44 3.66 1.17 10.18
N TYR A 45 4.09 0.16 9.41
CA TYR A 45 5.51 -0.05 9.12
C TYR A 45 6.11 1.03 8.20
N ASP A 46 5.30 1.69 7.37
CA ASP A 46 5.73 2.88 6.60
C ASP A 46 5.82 4.10 7.50
N ALA A 47 4.90 4.29 8.45
CA ALA A 47 5.01 5.35 9.45
C ALA A 47 6.32 5.25 10.26
N GLN A 48 6.71 4.04 10.66
CA GLN A 48 8.02 3.80 11.29
C GLN A 48 9.18 4.27 10.40
N ALA A 49 9.13 3.96 9.10
CA ALA A 49 10.19 4.34 8.16
C ALA A 49 10.24 5.86 7.93
N ILE A 50 9.07 6.49 7.73
CA ILE A 50 8.94 7.93 7.56
C ILE A 50 9.49 8.68 8.77
N LEU A 51 9.10 8.27 9.99
CA LEU A 51 9.53 8.93 11.21
C LEU A 51 11.05 8.81 11.37
N GLN A 52 11.64 7.64 11.13
CA GLN A 52 13.08 7.48 11.16
C GLN A 52 13.81 8.35 10.13
N GLU A 53 13.33 8.41 8.89
CA GLU A 53 13.95 9.22 7.82
C GLU A 53 13.84 10.73 8.09
N LEU A 54 12.76 11.17 8.72
CA LEU A 54 12.49 12.60 8.98
C LEU A 54 12.85 13.06 10.40
N GLY A 55 13.47 12.20 11.21
CA GLY A 55 13.91 12.52 12.57
C GLY A 55 12.77 12.67 13.59
N GLY A 56 11.62 12.02 13.35
CA GLY A 56 10.51 11.94 14.30
C GLY A 56 10.62 10.75 15.26
N ASP A 57 9.94 10.85 16.41
CA ASP A 57 9.91 9.75 17.38
C ASP A 57 9.21 8.51 16.80
N PRO A 58 9.72 7.29 17.04
CA PRO A 58 9.07 6.09 16.56
C PRO A 58 7.73 5.83 17.28
N PRO A 59 6.81 5.10 16.63
CA PRO A 59 5.61 4.57 17.27
C PRO A 59 5.92 3.81 18.56
N ARG A 60 5.19 4.10 19.64
CA ARG A 60 5.33 3.41 20.93
C ARG A 60 4.57 2.07 20.93
N PRO A 61 4.97 1.09 21.77
CA PRO A 61 4.19 -0.12 21.98
C PRO A 61 2.73 0.19 22.31
N GLY A 62 1.80 -0.56 21.70
CA GLY A 62 0.36 -0.34 21.85
C GLY A 62 -0.21 0.76 20.95
N GLN A 63 0.63 1.48 20.18
CA GLN A 63 0.16 2.41 19.15
C GLN A 63 0.03 1.71 17.79
N LEU A 64 -1.07 1.99 17.11
CA LEU A 64 -1.26 1.70 15.70
C LEU A 64 -1.29 3.02 14.92
N TRP A 65 -0.52 3.09 13.83
CA TRP A 65 -0.31 4.31 13.06
C TRP A 65 -0.84 4.13 11.65
N ALA A 66 -1.41 5.20 11.09
CA ALA A 66 -1.76 5.31 9.68
C ALA A 66 -0.89 6.37 8.97
N VAL A 67 -0.84 6.30 7.65
CA VAL A 67 -0.26 7.32 6.77
C VAL A 67 -1.30 7.71 5.74
N TRP A 68 -1.69 8.98 5.72
CA TRP A 68 -2.70 9.52 4.80
C TRP A 68 -2.11 10.70 4.03
N ALA A 69 -1.69 10.42 2.79
CA ALA A 69 -1.09 11.41 1.90
C ALA A 69 -1.97 11.79 0.70
N ALA A 70 -3.17 11.20 0.59
CA ALA A 70 -4.08 11.49 -0.51
C ALA A 70 -4.62 12.93 -0.43
N GLU A 71 -4.65 13.60 -1.58
CA GLU A 71 -5.12 14.99 -1.75
C GLU A 71 -5.97 15.08 -3.03
N PRO A 72 -7.19 14.52 -3.03
CA PRO A 72 -8.08 14.63 -4.16
C PRO A 72 -8.55 16.08 -4.36
N PRO A 73 -8.94 16.48 -5.59
CA PRO A 73 -9.46 17.81 -5.86
C PRO A 73 -10.64 18.19 -4.94
N GLY A 74 -10.66 19.44 -4.46
CA GLY A 74 -11.75 19.97 -3.64
C GLY A 74 -11.68 19.61 -2.14
N VAL A 75 -10.64 18.90 -1.70
CA VAL A 75 -10.40 18.57 -0.30
C VAL A 75 -9.09 19.21 0.15
N THR A 76 -9.14 20.05 1.18
CA THR A 76 -7.96 20.74 1.72
C THR A 76 -7.82 20.49 3.21
N LEU A 77 -6.57 20.31 3.65
CA LEU A 77 -6.22 20.24 5.06
C LEU A 77 -5.09 21.23 5.33
N GLU A 78 -5.35 22.22 6.15
CA GLU A 78 -4.42 23.29 6.47
C GLU A 78 -3.78 23.07 7.84
N PHE A 79 -2.48 23.35 7.92
CA PHE A 79 -1.74 23.42 9.17
C PHE A 79 -1.54 24.88 9.56
N ALA A 80 -2.06 25.27 10.73
CA ALA A 80 -1.84 26.56 11.33
C ALA A 80 -0.78 26.43 12.45
N PRO A 81 0.45 26.93 12.25
CA PRO A 81 1.51 26.85 13.26
C PRO A 81 1.15 27.67 14.49
N GLN A 82 1.45 27.11 15.66
CA GLN A 82 1.49 27.84 16.94
C GLN A 82 2.95 28.19 17.29
N ASP A 83 3.87 27.29 16.95
CA ASP A 83 5.31 27.51 17.02
C ASP A 83 6.01 26.80 15.84
N HIS A 84 7.33 26.63 15.94
CA HIS A 84 8.16 25.98 14.93
C HIS A 84 7.76 24.54 14.56
N LEU A 85 7.15 23.79 15.47
CA LEU A 85 6.80 22.38 15.32
C LEU A 85 5.32 22.12 15.62
N SER A 86 4.76 22.74 16.65
CA SER A 86 3.37 22.50 17.06
C SER A 86 2.40 23.45 16.39
N GLY A 87 1.18 22.96 16.15
CA GLY A 87 0.11 23.75 15.55
C GLY A 87 -1.20 22.98 15.54
N HIS A 88 -2.09 23.38 14.65
CA HIS A 88 -3.42 22.79 14.54
C HIS A 88 -3.78 22.49 13.08
N LEU A 89 -4.46 21.38 12.87
CA LEU A 89 -5.03 20.98 11.58
C LEU A 89 -6.49 21.41 11.48
N SER A 90 -6.86 22.04 10.37
CA SER A 90 -8.24 22.42 10.05
C SER A 90 -8.58 22.10 8.59
N GLY A 91 -9.78 21.56 8.36
CA GLY A 91 -10.22 21.16 7.03
C GLY A 91 -10.54 19.67 6.95
N GLU A 92 -10.39 19.09 5.77
CA GLU A 92 -10.77 17.72 5.48
C GLU A 92 -9.57 16.89 4.99
N LYS A 93 -9.47 15.63 5.43
CA LYS A 93 -8.57 14.63 4.87
C LYS A 93 -9.37 13.46 4.33
N ALA A 94 -9.34 13.29 3.01
CA ALA A 94 -9.99 12.16 2.35
C ALA A 94 -9.14 10.89 2.40
N TRP A 95 -9.78 9.75 2.14
CA TRP A 95 -9.16 8.43 2.03
C TRP A 95 -8.40 8.00 3.29
N CYS A 96 -8.97 8.29 4.46
CA CYS A 96 -8.40 7.95 5.77
C CYS A 96 -8.67 6.49 6.13
N SER A 97 -8.10 5.56 5.35
CA SER A 97 -8.25 4.11 5.56
C SER A 97 -7.96 3.73 7.01
N GLY A 98 -8.94 3.13 7.68
CA GLY A 98 -8.79 2.61 9.04
C GLY A 98 -8.75 3.68 10.13
N ALA A 99 -9.25 4.89 9.88
CA ALA A 99 -9.29 5.96 10.88
C ALA A 99 -9.96 5.54 12.20
N SER A 100 -10.98 4.68 12.13
CA SER A 100 -11.67 4.10 13.29
C SER A 100 -10.88 3.03 14.04
N LEU A 101 -9.69 2.65 13.58
CA LEU A 101 -8.86 1.57 14.13
C LEU A 101 -7.51 2.07 14.66
N VAL A 102 -7.00 3.18 14.12
CA VAL A 102 -5.68 3.70 14.46
C VAL A 102 -5.70 4.63 15.67
N SER A 103 -4.55 4.74 16.34
CA SER A 103 -4.33 5.61 17.49
C SER A 103 -3.61 6.90 17.13
N HIS A 104 -2.87 6.90 16.02
CA HIS A 104 -2.06 8.01 15.55
C HIS A 104 -2.07 8.00 14.03
N ALA A 105 -1.80 9.15 13.42
CA ALA A 105 -1.67 9.25 11.98
C ALA A 105 -0.59 10.25 11.60
N LEU A 106 0.07 9.95 10.47
CA LEU A 106 0.81 10.92 9.66
C LEU A 106 -0.10 11.38 8.54
N LEU A 107 -0.28 12.70 8.38
CA LEU A 107 -1.14 13.29 7.38
C LEU A 107 -0.40 14.38 6.62
N THR A 108 -0.57 14.43 5.30
CA THR A 108 -0.14 15.61 4.54
C THR A 108 -1.14 16.75 4.70
N ALA A 109 -0.62 17.96 4.89
CA ALA A 109 -1.35 19.21 5.04
C ALA A 109 -0.62 20.35 4.31
N THR A 110 -1.29 21.48 4.10
CA THR A 110 -0.72 22.67 3.45
C THR A 110 -0.51 23.81 4.44
N HIS A 111 0.54 24.59 4.26
CA HIS A 111 0.80 25.84 4.97
C HIS A 111 1.60 26.77 4.04
N ASP A 112 1.07 27.95 3.73
CA ASP A 112 1.70 28.94 2.83
C ASP A 112 2.25 28.30 1.53
N ASP A 113 1.37 27.61 0.79
CA ASP A 113 1.66 26.84 -0.43
C ASP A 113 2.63 25.64 -0.28
N ALA A 114 3.25 25.48 0.89
CA ALA A 114 4.14 24.37 1.18
C ALA A 114 3.37 23.13 1.64
N ARG A 115 3.80 21.96 1.18
CA ARG A 115 3.28 20.66 1.65
C ARG A 115 4.04 20.23 2.89
N LEU A 116 3.33 19.98 3.97
CA LEU A 116 3.86 19.52 5.24
C LEU A 116 3.41 18.09 5.51
N LEU A 117 4.20 17.38 6.30
CA LEU A 117 3.76 16.16 6.98
C LEU A 117 3.50 16.51 8.45
N CYS A 118 2.35 16.11 8.97
CA CYS A 118 1.97 16.33 10.36
C CYS A 118 1.69 15.00 11.05
N ARG A 119 2.06 14.87 12.32
CA ARG A 119 1.62 13.78 13.20
C ARG A 119 0.51 14.28 14.12
N MET A 120 -0.47 13.41 14.36
CA MET A 120 -1.60 13.70 15.24
C MET A 120 -2.04 12.42 15.98
N ALA A 121 -2.43 12.57 17.25
CA ALA A 121 -3.11 11.53 18.00
C ALA A 121 -4.59 11.46 17.62
N MET A 122 -5.13 10.26 17.47
CA MET A 122 -6.50 10.03 17.04
C MET A 122 -7.47 10.04 18.23
N ASP A 123 -7.75 11.24 18.77
CA ASP A 123 -8.74 11.44 19.83
C ASP A 123 -10.17 11.40 19.27
N ARG A 124 -10.83 10.25 19.43
CA ARG A 124 -12.19 10.01 18.91
C ARG A 124 -13.25 10.95 19.47
N THR A 125 -12.99 11.62 20.60
CA THR A 125 -13.94 12.60 21.17
C THR A 125 -13.91 13.94 20.43
N ARG A 126 -12.90 14.18 19.60
CA ARG A 126 -12.64 15.46 18.92
C ARG A 126 -12.58 15.36 17.40
N LEU A 127 -12.72 14.16 16.85
CA LEU A 127 -12.60 13.88 15.42
C LEU A 127 -13.95 13.51 14.84
N ASP A 128 -14.32 14.17 13.75
CA ASP A 128 -15.47 13.81 12.93
C ASP A 128 -14.98 12.96 11.75
N TYR A 129 -15.31 11.67 11.76
CA TYR A 129 -14.96 10.71 10.72
C TYR A 129 -16.23 10.29 9.98
N ASP A 130 -16.31 10.65 8.70
CA ASP A 130 -17.43 10.35 7.82
C ASP A 130 -17.03 9.25 6.83
N ASP A 131 -17.47 8.02 7.10
CA ASP A 131 -17.37 6.89 6.18
C ASP A 131 -18.73 6.46 5.60
N SER A 132 -19.77 7.29 5.73
CA SER A 132 -21.11 6.98 5.22
C SER A 132 -21.15 6.71 3.71
N ARG A 133 -20.21 7.30 2.96
CA ARG A 133 -20.04 7.09 1.51
C ARG A 133 -19.21 5.84 1.17
N TRP A 134 -18.62 5.16 2.15
CA TRP A 134 -17.87 3.93 1.92
C TRP A 134 -18.81 2.75 1.69
N GLN A 135 -19.08 2.45 0.43
CA GLN A 135 -19.96 1.36 -0.01
C GLN A 135 -19.20 0.18 -0.63
N ALA A 136 -17.87 0.16 -0.48
CA ALA A 136 -17.03 -0.82 -1.15
C ALA A 136 -17.24 -2.23 -0.56
N VAL A 137 -17.52 -3.19 -1.44
CA VAL A 137 -17.60 -4.63 -1.09
C VAL A 137 -16.21 -5.17 -0.77
N GLY A 138 -15.23 -4.85 -1.63
CA GLY A 138 -13.82 -5.09 -1.35
C GLY A 138 -13.28 -4.07 -0.36
N MET A 139 -12.38 -4.51 0.50
CA MET A 139 -11.78 -3.73 1.59
C MET A 139 -12.83 -3.22 2.61
N ALA A 140 -14.02 -3.85 2.68
CA ALA A 140 -15.13 -3.41 3.52
C ALA A 140 -14.79 -3.29 5.03
N ARG A 141 -13.88 -4.13 5.54
CA ARG A 141 -13.46 -4.11 6.95
C ARG A 141 -12.56 -2.93 7.31
N ILE A 142 -12.10 -2.16 6.32
CA ILE A 142 -11.30 -0.95 6.52
C ILE A 142 -11.94 0.14 5.68
N SER A 143 -12.91 0.80 6.28
CA SER A 143 -13.49 1.98 5.66
C SER A 143 -12.41 3.04 5.44
N SER A 144 -12.54 3.73 4.30
CA SER A 144 -11.63 4.79 3.89
C SER A 144 -12.42 6.06 3.63
N GLY A 145 -12.93 6.64 4.71
CA GLY A 145 -13.74 7.85 4.71
C GLY A 145 -12.94 9.15 4.76
N THR A 146 -13.64 10.22 5.12
CA THR A 146 -13.07 11.57 5.26
C THR A 146 -13.00 11.95 6.73
N LEU A 147 -11.84 12.43 7.18
CA LEU A 147 -11.69 13.08 8.48
C LEU A 147 -11.93 14.57 8.34
N ARG A 148 -12.80 15.13 9.20
CA ARG A 148 -13.02 16.56 9.35
C ARG A 148 -12.36 17.03 10.65
N LEU A 149 -11.39 17.93 10.50
CA LEU A 149 -10.58 18.44 11.59
C LEU A 149 -10.94 19.89 11.88
N ARG A 150 -11.16 20.19 13.16
CA ARG A 150 -11.45 21.54 13.66
C ARG A 150 -10.41 21.93 14.69
N ARG A 151 -9.37 22.64 14.25
CA ARG A 151 -8.22 23.00 15.09
C ARG A 151 -7.68 21.81 15.89
N ALA A 152 -7.53 20.66 15.24
CA ALA A 152 -7.04 19.45 15.89
C ALA A 152 -5.53 19.60 16.19
N PRO A 153 -5.06 19.40 17.43
CA PRO A 153 -3.64 19.53 17.76
C PRO A 153 -2.77 18.60 16.92
N ALA A 154 -1.71 19.13 16.34
CA ALA A 154 -0.78 18.37 15.51
C ALA A 154 0.64 18.91 15.61
N GLU A 155 1.60 18.10 15.21
CA GLU A 155 3.00 18.48 15.16
C GLU A 155 3.58 18.20 13.78
N ARG A 156 4.39 19.12 13.28
CA ARG A 156 5.07 18.96 11.99
C ARG A 156 6.19 17.92 12.10
N VAL A 157 6.31 17.07 11.08
CA VAL A 157 7.35 16.05 10.96
C VAL A 157 8.23 16.40 9.77
N GLY A 158 9.50 16.71 10.06
CA GLY A 158 10.47 17.14 9.06
C GLY A 158 10.25 18.56 8.52
N ALA A 159 11.06 18.92 7.54
CA ALA A 159 10.96 20.19 6.82
C ALA A 159 9.81 20.17 5.80
N PRO A 160 9.30 21.34 5.36
CA PRO A 160 8.36 21.42 4.25
C PRO A 160 8.86 20.66 3.01
N GLY A 161 8.00 19.87 2.38
CA GLY A 161 8.31 19.04 1.21
C GLY A 161 9.14 17.77 1.50
N ALA A 162 9.74 17.62 2.68
CA ALA A 162 10.68 16.53 2.99
C ALA A 162 10.06 15.13 2.83
N TYR A 163 8.77 14.99 3.17
CA TYR A 163 8.06 13.71 3.01
C TYR A 163 8.01 13.20 1.57
N LEU A 164 7.82 14.09 0.58
CA LEU A 164 7.75 13.71 -0.83
C LEU A 164 9.14 13.61 -1.47
N ALA A 165 10.12 14.35 -0.94
CA ALA A 165 11.48 14.34 -1.44
C ALA A 165 12.29 13.10 -1.00
N ARG A 166 11.85 12.39 0.03
CA ARG A 166 12.56 11.22 0.57
C ARG A 166 12.60 10.06 -0.45
N PRO A 167 13.73 9.35 -0.63
CA PRO A 167 13.78 8.12 -1.42
C PRO A 167 12.77 7.07 -0.95
N GLY A 168 12.57 7.00 0.37
CA GLY A 168 11.62 6.09 1.02
C GLY A 168 10.16 6.28 0.58
N PHE A 169 9.78 7.42 -0.01
CA PHE A 169 8.44 7.62 -0.58
C PHE A 169 8.18 6.62 -1.70
N TRP A 170 9.15 6.45 -2.58
CA TRP A 170 9.09 5.47 -3.66
C TRP A 170 9.30 4.05 -3.15
N HIS A 171 10.23 3.84 -2.22
CA HIS A 171 10.46 2.49 -1.68
C HIS A 171 9.23 1.96 -0.92
N GLY A 172 8.52 2.81 -0.18
CA GLY A 172 7.23 2.50 0.44
C GLY A 172 6.16 2.14 -0.59
N GLY A 173 6.09 2.90 -1.69
CA GLY A 173 5.23 2.57 -2.84
C GLY A 173 5.48 1.18 -3.44
N ALA A 174 6.73 0.70 -3.44
CA ALA A 174 7.06 -0.66 -3.84
C ALA A 174 6.64 -1.72 -2.79
N GLY A 175 6.66 -1.38 -1.51
CA GLY A 175 6.13 -2.22 -0.42
C GLY A 175 4.63 -2.53 -0.59
N ILE A 176 3.83 -1.56 -1.03
CA ILE A 176 2.43 -1.77 -1.40
C ILE A 176 2.28 -2.82 -2.50
N ALA A 177 3.17 -2.85 -3.50
CA ALA A 177 3.15 -3.87 -4.54
C ALA A 177 3.40 -5.27 -3.95
N ALA A 178 4.28 -5.41 -2.96
CA ALA A 178 4.48 -6.69 -2.27
C ALA A 178 3.21 -7.17 -1.54
N CYS A 179 2.41 -6.26 -0.98
CA CYS A 179 1.11 -6.57 -0.38
C CYS A 179 0.12 -7.11 -1.44
N TRP A 180 0.04 -6.45 -2.60
CA TRP A 180 -0.81 -6.90 -3.72
C TRP A 180 -0.39 -8.26 -4.26
N HIS A 181 0.92 -8.49 -4.42
CA HIS A 181 1.47 -9.79 -4.78
C HIS A 181 1.03 -10.87 -3.78
N GLY A 182 1.07 -10.55 -2.48
CA GLY A 182 0.55 -11.43 -1.42
C GLY A 182 -0.92 -11.78 -1.63
N GLY A 183 -1.76 -10.78 -1.88
CA GLY A 183 -3.17 -10.98 -2.19
C GLY A 183 -3.39 -11.90 -3.39
N ALA A 184 -2.65 -11.67 -4.48
CA ALA A 184 -2.70 -12.50 -5.69
C ALA A 184 -2.29 -13.95 -5.40
N VAL A 185 -1.22 -14.17 -4.63
CA VAL A 185 -0.83 -15.50 -4.15
C VAL A 185 -1.99 -16.14 -3.37
N GLY A 186 -2.65 -15.43 -2.47
CA GLY A 186 -3.79 -15.95 -1.71
C GLY A 186 -4.95 -16.40 -2.60
N VAL A 187 -5.23 -15.68 -3.70
CA VAL A 187 -6.24 -16.08 -4.70
C VAL A 187 -5.78 -17.32 -5.47
N ALA A 188 -4.55 -17.30 -5.99
CA ALA A 188 -3.96 -18.41 -6.73
C ALA A 188 -3.87 -19.72 -5.92
N GLN A 189 -3.67 -19.63 -4.59
CA GLN A 189 -3.64 -20.79 -3.71
C GLN A 189 -4.93 -21.59 -3.75
N ARG A 190 -6.08 -20.94 -3.96
CA ARG A 190 -7.36 -21.65 -4.11
C ARG A 190 -7.40 -22.46 -5.40
N LEU A 191 -6.92 -21.90 -6.51
CA LEU A 191 -6.79 -22.62 -7.78
C LEU A 191 -5.80 -23.79 -7.67
N ARG A 192 -4.63 -23.55 -7.07
CA ARG A 192 -3.57 -24.56 -6.90
C ARG A 192 -4.03 -25.78 -6.12
N ARG A 193 -4.93 -25.61 -5.15
CA ARG A 193 -5.48 -26.68 -4.31
C ARG A 193 -6.66 -27.42 -4.95
N ASP A 194 -7.13 -26.99 -6.11
CA ASP A 194 -8.29 -27.62 -6.74
C ASP A 194 -7.96 -29.04 -7.23
N ALA A 195 -8.71 -30.02 -6.75
CA ALA A 195 -8.47 -31.43 -7.05
C ALA A 195 -8.66 -31.79 -8.53
N ARG A 196 -9.30 -30.92 -9.33
CA ARG A 196 -9.55 -31.14 -10.75
C ARG A 196 -8.35 -30.80 -11.63
N ILE A 197 -7.33 -30.10 -11.13
CA ILE A 197 -6.17 -29.66 -11.93
C ILE A 197 -5.54 -30.83 -12.71
N GLY A 198 -5.33 -31.99 -12.08
CA GLY A 198 -4.75 -33.16 -12.74
C GLY A 198 -5.67 -33.87 -13.74
N ARG A 199 -6.94 -33.47 -13.86
CA ARG A 199 -7.96 -34.12 -14.71
C ARG A 199 -8.64 -33.14 -15.67
N ASN A 200 -8.35 -31.85 -15.56
CA ASN A 200 -8.92 -30.80 -16.39
C ASN A 200 -7.77 -30.00 -17.05
N PRO A 201 -7.47 -30.26 -18.34
CA PRO A 201 -6.35 -29.62 -19.02
C PRO A 201 -6.47 -28.09 -19.09
N HIS A 202 -7.69 -27.55 -19.15
CA HIS A 202 -7.90 -26.09 -19.15
C HIS A 202 -7.64 -25.47 -17.78
N ALA A 203 -8.05 -26.13 -16.69
CA ALA A 203 -7.74 -25.68 -15.34
C ALA A 203 -6.22 -25.72 -15.08
N ALA A 204 -5.53 -26.77 -15.55
CA ALA A 204 -4.07 -26.84 -15.52
C ALA A 204 -3.40 -25.73 -16.33
N ALA A 205 -3.90 -25.41 -17.53
CA ALA A 205 -3.39 -24.32 -18.35
C ALA A 205 -3.58 -22.94 -17.66
N HIS A 206 -4.72 -22.71 -17.02
CA HIS A 206 -4.93 -21.49 -16.23
C HIS A 206 -3.96 -21.40 -15.04
N LEU A 207 -3.74 -22.49 -14.32
CA LEU A 207 -2.77 -22.53 -13.22
C LEU A 207 -1.34 -22.28 -13.73
N GLY A 208 -0.95 -22.85 -14.87
CA GLY A 208 0.36 -22.61 -15.47
C GLY A 208 0.58 -21.15 -15.86
N ALA A 209 -0.43 -20.48 -16.41
CA ALA A 209 -0.33 -19.06 -16.71
C ALA A 209 -0.27 -18.18 -15.44
N VAL A 210 -1.01 -18.55 -14.40
CA VAL A 210 -0.93 -17.92 -13.07
C VAL A 210 0.48 -18.09 -12.47
N ASP A 211 1.08 -19.28 -12.59
CA ASP A 211 2.43 -19.57 -12.13
C ASP A 211 3.47 -18.68 -12.83
N VAL A 212 3.44 -18.61 -14.17
CA VAL A 212 4.34 -17.74 -14.96
C VAL A 212 4.19 -16.27 -14.56
N ALA A 213 2.96 -15.78 -14.43
CA ALA A 213 2.69 -14.39 -14.07
C ALA A 213 3.21 -14.04 -12.66
N LEU A 214 2.96 -14.89 -11.67
CA LEU A 214 3.44 -14.70 -10.30
C LEU A 214 4.97 -14.84 -10.21
N ALA A 215 5.57 -15.78 -10.95
CA ALA A 215 7.02 -15.94 -11.01
C ALA A 215 7.70 -14.70 -11.59
N ALA A 216 7.15 -14.12 -12.66
CA ALA A 216 7.66 -12.88 -13.25
C ALA A 216 7.55 -11.69 -12.28
N ALA A 217 6.40 -11.52 -11.60
CA ALA A 217 6.23 -10.48 -10.58
C ALA A 217 7.20 -10.65 -9.39
N SER A 218 7.41 -11.89 -8.93
CA SER A 218 8.35 -12.21 -7.85
C SER A 218 9.80 -11.90 -8.24
N ALA A 219 10.20 -12.21 -9.48
CA ALA A 219 11.52 -11.86 -9.99
C ALA A 219 11.73 -10.33 -10.04
N LEU A 220 10.72 -9.57 -10.51
CA LEU A 220 10.78 -8.11 -10.55
C LEU A 220 10.80 -7.49 -9.14
N LEU A 221 10.06 -8.05 -8.18
CA LEU A 221 10.15 -7.67 -6.77
C LEU A 221 11.57 -7.91 -6.24
N LYS A 222 12.13 -9.09 -6.47
CA LYS A 222 13.47 -9.43 -5.98
C LYS A 222 14.55 -8.50 -6.56
N ASP A 223 14.49 -8.23 -7.86
CA ASP A 223 15.43 -7.31 -8.51
C ASP A 223 15.28 -5.87 -8.01
N THR A 224 14.04 -5.38 -7.91
CA THR A 224 13.79 -4.01 -7.41
C THR A 224 14.25 -3.85 -5.95
N ALA A 225 13.99 -4.83 -5.09
CA ALA A 225 14.46 -4.82 -3.71
C ALA A 225 16.00 -4.74 -3.64
N ARG A 226 16.69 -5.55 -4.46
CA ARG A 226 18.15 -5.53 -4.56
C ARG A 226 18.67 -4.16 -5.04
N ARG A 227 18.03 -3.54 -6.04
CA ARG A 227 18.42 -2.20 -6.53
C ARG A 227 18.26 -1.14 -5.44
N ILE A 228 17.14 -1.18 -4.71
CA ILE A 228 16.88 -0.29 -3.57
C ILE A 228 17.96 -0.44 -2.50
N ASP A 229 18.27 -1.68 -2.10
CA ASP A 229 19.30 -1.94 -1.08
C ASP A 229 20.72 -1.54 -1.53
N GLN A 230 21.03 -1.63 -2.83
CA GLN A 230 22.34 -1.22 -3.37
C GLN A 230 22.51 0.30 -3.48
N ARG A 231 21.43 1.03 -3.73
CA ARG A 231 21.43 2.49 -3.88
C ARG A 231 20.27 3.09 -3.10
N PRO A 232 20.33 3.09 -1.76
CA PRO A 232 19.20 3.46 -0.91
C PRO A 232 18.88 4.96 -0.94
N HIS A 233 19.80 5.79 -1.44
CA HIS A 233 19.57 7.23 -1.61
C HIS A 233 18.89 7.58 -2.94
N ASP A 234 18.77 6.62 -3.87
CA ASP A 234 18.06 6.83 -5.13
C ASP A 234 16.56 6.58 -4.93
N PRO A 235 15.67 7.37 -5.58
CA PRO A 235 14.23 7.15 -5.50
C PRO A 235 13.79 5.87 -6.22
N HIS A 236 14.55 5.37 -7.21
CA HIS A 236 14.16 4.23 -8.05
C HIS A 236 12.78 4.38 -8.72
N ARG A 237 12.32 5.62 -8.97
CA ARG A 237 10.98 5.95 -9.48
C ARG A 237 10.56 5.03 -10.62
N GLU A 238 11.38 4.89 -11.66
CA GLU A 238 11.05 4.07 -12.82
C GLU A 238 10.85 2.58 -12.48
N ALA A 239 11.77 2.00 -11.70
CA ALA A 239 11.69 0.60 -11.30
C ALA A 239 10.47 0.35 -10.40
N VAL A 240 10.17 1.27 -9.48
CA VAL A 240 8.99 1.20 -8.60
C VAL A 240 7.69 1.33 -9.40
N THR A 241 7.59 2.29 -10.32
CA THR A 241 6.40 2.47 -11.17
C THR A 241 6.15 1.22 -12.02
N ARG A 242 7.20 0.68 -12.66
CA ARG A 242 7.12 -0.57 -13.44
C ARG A 242 6.69 -1.76 -12.58
N LEU A 243 7.26 -1.90 -11.38
CA LEU A 243 6.91 -2.94 -10.44
C LEU A 243 5.42 -2.87 -10.03
N ARG A 244 4.94 -1.68 -9.65
CA ARG A 244 3.55 -1.46 -9.26
C ARG A 244 2.59 -1.79 -10.40
N ALA A 245 2.87 -1.32 -11.61
CA ALA A 245 2.07 -1.63 -12.80
C ALA A 245 2.02 -3.14 -13.08
N CYS A 246 3.19 -3.80 -13.09
CA CYS A 246 3.29 -5.24 -13.29
C CYS A 246 2.49 -6.03 -12.26
N VAL A 247 2.65 -5.75 -10.96
CA VAL A 247 1.94 -6.50 -9.92
C VAL A 247 0.43 -6.25 -9.95
N ALA A 248 -0.01 -5.02 -10.24
CA ALA A 248 -1.44 -4.73 -10.40
C ALA A 248 -2.07 -5.50 -11.58
N GLN A 249 -1.35 -5.61 -12.71
CA GLN A 249 -1.77 -6.43 -13.85
C GLN A 249 -1.82 -7.91 -13.48
N VAL A 250 -0.76 -8.44 -12.87
CA VAL A 250 -0.70 -9.86 -12.45
C VAL A 250 -1.82 -10.18 -11.46
N ALA A 251 -2.10 -9.31 -10.50
CA ALA A 251 -3.21 -9.50 -9.56
C ALA A 251 -4.57 -9.61 -10.29
N THR A 252 -4.80 -8.75 -11.30
CA THR A 252 -6.01 -8.80 -12.13
C THR A 252 -6.11 -10.11 -12.91
N GLU A 253 -5.02 -10.51 -13.57
CA GLU A 253 -4.93 -11.75 -14.34
C GLU A 253 -5.16 -12.99 -13.47
N VAL A 254 -4.59 -13.01 -12.26
CA VAL A 254 -4.77 -14.11 -11.32
C VAL A 254 -6.23 -14.28 -10.90
N VAL A 255 -6.93 -13.19 -10.60
CA VAL A 255 -8.37 -13.24 -10.26
C VAL A 255 -9.17 -13.75 -11.45
N GLU A 256 -8.92 -13.21 -12.65
CA GLU A 256 -9.64 -13.61 -13.85
C GLU A 256 -9.42 -15.10 -14.19
N ARG A 257 -8.17 -15.55 -14.24
CA ARG A 257 -7.84 -16.95 -14.56
C ARG A 257 -8.35 -17.92 -13.50
N THR A 258 -8.28 -17.54 -12.23
CA THR A 258 -8.85 -18.35 -11.14
C THR A 258 -10.36 -18.49 -11.30
N GLY A 259 -11.07 -17.40 -11.60
CA GLY A 259 -12.51 -17.44 -11.87
C GLY A 259 -12.88 -18.31 -13.08
N ARG A 260 -12.16 -18.16 -14.21
CA ARG A 260 -12.36 -18.98 -15.42
C ARG A 260 -12.12 -20.47 -15.16
N ALA A 261 -11.09 -20.81 -14.38
CA ALA A 261 -10.73 -22.19 -14.10
C ALA A 261 -11.66 -22.88 -13.10
N LEU A 262 -12.15 -22.15 -12.10
CA LEU A 262 -12.96 -22.70 -11.02
C LEU A 262 -14.47 -22.59 -11.25
N GLY A 263 -14.89 -21.65 -12.11
CA GLY A 263 -16.29 -21.26 -12.29
C GLY A 263 -16.81 -20.39 -11.15
N ALA A 264 -18.13 -20.13 -11.16
CA ALA A 264 -18.77 -19.27 -10.15
C ALA A 264 -18.79 -19.88 -8.73
N GLY A 265 -18.66 -21.21 -8.61
CA GLY A 265 -18.81 -21.94 -7.34
C GLY A 265 -18.08 -21.31 -6.16
N PRO A 266 -16.73 -21.24 -6.17
CA PRO A 266 -15.99 -20.65 -5.04
C PRO A 266 -16.34 -19.19 -4.73
N LEU A 267 -16.72 -18.39 -5.73
CA LEU A 267 -17.17 -17.01 -5.50
C LEU A 267 -18.53 -16.95 -4.80
N CYS A 268 -19.37 -17.98 -4.96
CA CYS A 268 -20.70 -18.05 -4.38
C CYS A 268 -20.76 -18.83 -3.05
N THR A 269 -19.84 -19.78 -2.82
CA THR A 269 -19.92 -20.72 -1.70
C THR A 269 -18.74 -20.64 -0.72
N GLU A 270 -17.66 -19.94 -1.07
CA GLU A 270 -16.46 -19.79 -0.22
C GLU A 270 -16.27 -18.32 0.15
N GLY A 271 -16.89 -17.87 1.24
CA GLY A 271 -16.91 -16.46 1.65
C GLY A 271 -15.51 -15.83 1.75
N ASP A 272 -14.54 -16.54 2.31
CA ASP A 272 -13.16 -16.07 2.42
C ASP A 272 -12.48 -15.85 1.05
N HIS A 273 -12.75 -16.72 0.08
CA HIS A 273 -12.19 -16.59 -1.26
C HIS A 273 -12.87 -15.45 -2.03
N ALA A 274 -14.20 -15.38 -1.96
CA ALA A 274 -14.98 -14.30 -2.56
C ALA A 274 -14.54 -12.93 -2.02
N GLN A 275 -14.41 -12.79 -0.69
CA GLN A 275 -13.95 -11.57 -0.05
C GLN A 275 -12.52 -11.23 -0.46
N ARG A 276 -11.61 -12.21 -0.55
CA ARG A 276 -10.22 -11.97 -0.98
C ARG A 276 -10.15 -11.44 -2.42
N CYS A 277 -10.95 -12.00 -3.32
CA CYS A 277 -11.03 -11.51 -4.71
C CYS A 277 -11.55 -10.06 -4.74
N ALA A 278 -12.61 -9.76 -3.99
CA ALA A 278 -13.16 -8.41 -3.90
C ALA A 278 -12.15 -7.42 -3.29
N ASP A 279 -11.54 -7.77 -2.16
CA ASP A 279 -10.49 -6.98 -1.49
C ASP A 279 -9.33 -6.68 -2.43
N LEU A 280 -8.84 -7.69 -3.16
CA LEU A 280 -7.71 -7.53 -4.06
C LEU A 280 -8.03 -6.57 -5.20
N LEU A 281 -9.20 -6.75 -5.84
CA LEU A 281 -9.63 -5.89 -6.94
C LEU A 281 -9.83 -4.44 -6.51
N THR A 282 -10.32 -4.19 -5.30
CA THR A 282 -10.40 -2.83 -4.73
C THR A 282 -9.02 -2.29 -4.37
N PHE A 283 -8.16 -3.10 -3.72
CA PHE A 283 -6.88 -2.62 -3.22
C PHE A 283 -5.91 -2.22 -4.35
N ILE A 284 -5.89 -2.93 -5.46
CA ILE A 284 -5.02 -2.59 -6.60
C ILE A 284 -5.43 -1.29 -7.31
N ARG A 285 -6.60 -0.70 -7.02
CA ARG A 285 -6.98 0.63 -7.52
C ARG A 285 -6.24 1.79 -6.83
N GLN A 286 -5.37 1.50 -5.86
CA GLN A 286 -4.35 2.45 -5.40
C GLN A 286 -3.18 2.60 -6.39
N SER A 287 -3.16 1.81 -7.47
CA SER A 287 -2.32 2.09 -8.65
C SER A 287 -2.86 3.31 -9.41
N HIS A 288 -1.98 4.13 -9.99
CA HIS A 288 -2.42 5.21 -10.90
C HIS A 288 -2.65 4.72 -12.34
N ALA A 289 -2.52 3.39 -12.55
CA ALA A 289 -2.88 2.68 -13.78
C ALA A 289 -2.31 3.34 -15.04
N GLU A 290 -3.14 3.86 -15.93
CA GLU A 290 -2.72 4.43 -17.20
C GLU A 290 -1.83 5.66 -17.04
N THR A 291 -1.93 6.40 -15.93
CA THR A 291 -1.01 7.52 -15.64
C THR A 291 0.41 7.02 -15.41
N ASP A 292 0.56 5.92 -14.68
CA ASP A 292 1.87 5.29 -14.44
C ASP A 292 2.42 4.70 -15.75
N LEU A 293 1.56 4.10 -16.58
CA LEU A 293 1.95 3.54 -17.89
C LEU A 293 2.32 4.61 -18.92
N GLN A 294 1.60 5.73 -18.95
CA GLN A 294 1.95 6.89 -19.78
C GLN A 294 3.36 7.37 -19.43
N TRP A 295 3.62 7.61 -18.14
CA TRP A 295 4.92 8.07 -17.67
C TRP A 295 6.05 7.08 -18.04
N LEU A 296 5.80 5.77 -17.90
CA LEU A 296 6.77 4.74 -18.31
C LEU A 296 7.00 4.72 -19.84
N GLY A 297 5.95 4.91 -20.64
CA GLY A 297 6.03 4.95 -22.09
C GLY A 297 6.83 6.16 -22.59
N GLU A 298 6.56 7.34 -22.04
CA GLU A 298 7.32 8.57 -22.29
C GLU A 298 8.80 8.37 -21.89
N ALA A 299 9.05 7.83 -20.69
CA ALA A 299 10.42 7.56 -20.23
C ALA A 299 11.16 6.61 -21.18
N ALA A 300 10.52 5.53 -21.64
CA ALA A 300 11.12 4.57 -22.57
C ALA A 300 11.40 5.17 -23.96
N ALA A 301 10.52 6.05 -24.46
CA ALA A 301 10.71 6.71 -25.76
C ALA A 301 11.90 7.69 -25.80
N HIS A 302 12.33 8.17 -24.62
CA HIS A 302 13.44 9.10 -24.49
C HIS A 302 14.78 8.42 -24.13
N GLN A 303 14.84 7.10 -24.02
CA GLN A 303 16.11 6.41 -23.79
C GLN A 303 16.91 6.29 -25.10
N GLU A 304 18.19 6.67 -25.05
CA GLU A 304 19.10 6.58 -26.20
C GLU A 304 19.40 5.12 -26.58
N ASP A 305 19.58 4.27 -25.57
CA ASP A 305 19.76 2.83 -25.73
C ASP A 305 18.43 2.09 -25.61
N CYS A 306 18.31 0.96 -26.33
CA CYS A 306 17.14 0.09 -26.22
C CYS A 306 17.01 -0.46 -24.77
N PRO A 307 15.93 -0.15 -24.02
CA PRO A 307 15.77 -0.58 -22.63
C PRO A 307 15.66 -2.09 -22.43
N TRP A 308 15.51 -2.85 -23.52
CA TRP A 308 15.11 -4.26 -23.50
C TRP A 308 16.20 -5.21 -24.00
N THR A 309 17.42 -4.73 -24.22
CA THR A 309 18.56 -5.58 -24.57
C THR A 309 19.04 -6.38 -23.33
N LEU A 310 19.36 -7.66 -23.53
CA LEU A 310 19.86 -8.58 -22.50
C LEU A 310 21.38 -8.74 -22.56
#